data_AF-A0A932CZF3-F1
#
_entry.id   AF-A0A932CZF3-F1
#
_cell.length_a   1.000
_cell.length_b   1.000
_cell.length_c   1.000
_cell.angle_alpha   90.00
_cell.angle_beta   90.00
_cell.angle_gamma   90.00
#
_symmetry.space_group_name_H-M   'P 1'
#
loop_
_entity.id
_entity.type
_entity.pdbx_description
1 polymer ?
#
loop_
_entity_poly.entity_id
_entity_poly.type
_entity_poly.pdbx_seq_one_letter_code
_entity_poly.pdbx_strand_id
1 'polypeptide(L)'
;MVLLLLLLLVGGAVVAYLVTREPPAPPPPPPDDPAVVTNNSLVTAPPPPLPELPAPLPEEPDAGEPTKTVRKTGGRACNGTVDTAAVRRYAQSNSGALRRCYERRLKMNNLLQGRMEIGLTIGPGGQVQGARINADSVRDPEVAQCVRQAVSGWRLPAPAGGCVNVTYPISFTPASGR
;
A
#
# COMPACT_ATOMS: atom_id res chain seq x y z
N MET A 1 -6.50 -42.93 -46.19
CA MET A 1 -7.71 -43.03 -45.34
C MET A 1 -7.43 -42.76 -43.86
N VAL A 2 -6.48 -43.47 -43.22
CA VAL A 2 -6.21 -43.35 -41.76
C VAL A 2 -5.81 -41.94 -41.32
N LEU A 3 -4.98 -41.22 -42.10
CA LEU A 3 -4.57 -39.85 -41.81
C LEU A 3 -5.75 -38.85 -41.84
N LEU A 4 -6.71 -39.05 -42.75
CA LEU A 4 -7.88 -38.19 -42.88
C LEU A 4 -8.83 -38.37 -41.68
N LEU A 5 -8.97 -39.60 -41.17
CA LEU A 5 -9.73 -39.93 -39.97
C LEU A 5 -9.11 -39.28 -38.71
N LEU A 6 -7.78 -39.30 -38.58
CA LEU A 6 -7.09 -38.69 -37.44
C LEU A 6 -7.26 -37.16 -37.42
N LEU A 7 -7.20 -36.49 -38.57
CA LEU A 7 -7.39 -35.05 -38.65
C LEU A 7 -8.82 -34.62 -38.27
N LEU A 8 -9.83 -35.41 -38.65
CA LEU A 8 -11.22 -35.14 -38.26
C LEU A 8 -11.45 -35.37 -36.76
N LEU A 9 -10.82 -36.39 -36.16
CA LEU A 9 -10.93 -36.65 -34.72
C LEU A 9 -10.23 -35.57 -33.88
N VAL A 10 -9.02 -35.17 -34.25
CA VAL A 10 -8.27 -34.13 -33.54
C VAL A 10 -8.94 -32.78 -33.73
N GLY A 11 -9.36 -32.44 -34.95
CA GLY A 11 -10.08 -31.20 -35.24
C GLY A 11 -11.42 -31.11 -34.51
N GLY A 12 -12.21 -32.19 -34.52
CA GLY A 12 -13.49 -32.27 -33.82
C GLY A 12 -13.34 -32.14 -32.31
N ALA A 13 -12.34 -32.80 -31.71
CA ALA A 13 -12.06 -32.72 -30.28
C ALA A 13 -11.60 -31.31 -29.86
N VAL A 14 -10.75 -30.65 -30.66
CA VAL A 14 -10.30 -29.27 -30.38
C VAL A 14 -11.46 -28.29 -30.49
N VAL A 15 -12.30 -28.40 -31.52
CA VAL A 15 -13.47 -27.51 -31.68
C VAL A 15 -14.49 -27.75 -30.56
N ALA A 16 -14.80 -29.01 -30.23
CA ALA A 16 -15.67 -29.32 -29.10
C ALA A 16 -15.11 -28.76 -27.79
N TYR A 17 -13.81 -28.93 -27.55
CA TYR A 17 -13.14 -28.44 -26.35
C TYR A 17 -13.11 -26.91 -26.25
N LEU A 18 -12.98 -26.21 -27.38
CA LEU A 18 -13.01 -24.75 -27.40
C LEU A 18 -14.44 -24.20 -27.22
N VAL A 19 -15.46 -24.92 -27.71
CA VAL A 19 -16.87 -24.50 -27.61
C VAL A 19 -17.46 -24.81 -26.23
N THR A 20 -17.03 -25.89 -25.56
CA THR A 20 -17.54 -26.27 -24.21
C THR A 20 -16.80 -25.62 -23.05
N ARG A 21 -15.84 -24.72 -23.32
CA ARG A 21 -15.15 -23.97 -22.27
C ARG A 21 -15.95 -22.73 -21.91
N GLU A 22 -16.95 -22.91 -21.05
CA GLU A 22 -17.51 -21.77 -20.32
C GLU A 22 -16.41 -21.12 -19.46
N PRO A 23 -16.27 -19.78 -19.50
CA PRO A 23 -15.33 -19.08 -18.65
C PRO A 23 -15.68 -19.37 -17.17
N PRO A 24 -14.67 -19.58 -16.30
CA PRO A 24 -14.93 -19.83 -14.90
C PRO A 24 -15.75 -18.68 -14.31
N ALA A 25 -16.84 -19.01 -13.62
CA ALA A 25 -17.73 -18.03 -13.03
C ALA A 25 -16.94 -17.08 -12.10
N PRO A 26 -17.26 -15.77 -12.11
CA PRO A 26 -16.64 -14.84 -11.18
C PRO A 26 -16.91 -15.29 -9.73
N PRO A 27 -15.94 -15.09 -8.80
CA PRO A 27 -16.15 -15.41 -7.40
C PRO A 27 -17.39 -14.65 -6.87
N PRO A 28 -18.17 -15.24 -5.95
CA PRO A 28 -19.31 -14.55 -5.36
C PRO A 28 -18.85 -13.25 -4.69
N PRO A 29 -19.67 -12.18 -4.75
CA PRO A 29 -19.37 -10.96 -3.99
C PRO A 29 -19.23 -11.31 -2.50
N PRO A 30 -18.35 -10.62 -1.76
CA PRO A 30 -18.27 -10.80 -0.32
C PRO A 30 -19.64 -10.53 0.30
N PRO A 31 -20.02 -11.25 1.38
CA PRO A 31 -21.29 -11.01 2.06
C PRO A 31 -21.37 -9.54 2.47
N ASP A 32 -22.49 -8.89 2.15
CA ASP A 32 -22.79 -7.54 2.63
C ASP A 32 -22.82 -7.59 4.16
N ASP A 33 -21.77 -7.11 4.82
CA ASP A 33 -21.78 -6.92 6.26
C ASP A 33 -22.95 -5.97 6.59
N PRO A 34 -23.95 -6.41 7.37
CA PRO A 34 -25.08 -5.55 7.71
C PRO A 34 -24.54 -4.39 8.55
N ALA A 35 -24.60 -3.19 7.97
CA ALA A 35 -24.55 -1.89 8.62
C ALA A 35 -23.71 -1.83 9.91
N VAL A 36 -22.49 -1.30 9.82
CA VAL A 36 -21.85 -0.65 10.97
C VAL A 36 -22.81 0.43 11.45
N VAL A 37 -23.61 0.10 12.47
CA VAL A 37 -24.45 1.03 13.21
C VAL A 37 -23.48 2.03 13.85
N THR A 38 -23.36 3.20 13.25
CA THR A 38 -22.60 4.33 13.79
C THR A 38 -23.35 4.90 14.99
N ASN A 39 -23.29 4.21 16.13
CA ASN A 39 -23.80 4.71 17.40
C ASN A 39 -22.79 5.69 18.01
N ASN A 40 -22.71 6.88 17.42
CA ASN A 40 -21.93 7.99 17.93
C ASN A 40 -22.68 8.70 19.06
N SER A 41 -22.87 8.01 20.18
CA SER A 41 -23.34 8.60 21.44
C SER A 41 -22.14 9.11 22.24
N LEU A 42 -21.85 10.40 22.03
CA LEU A 42 -21.39 11.36 23.05
C LEU A 42 -20.79 10.77 24.33
N VAL A 43 -19.47 10.54 24.35
CA VAL A 43 -18.71 10.54 25.61
C VAL A 43 -18.36 11.99 25.93
N THR A 44 -19.30 12.71 26.54
CA THR A 44 -18.97 13.91 27.33
C THR A 44 -18.68 13.43 28.74
N ALA A 45 -17.41 13.12 29.00
CA ALA A 45 -16.88 13.13 30.36
C ALA A 45 -15.78 14.21 30.39
N PRO A 46 -15.81 15.17 31.34
CA PRO A 46 -14.68 16.06 31.54
C PRO A 46 -13.43 15.20 31.86
N PRO A 47 -12.25 15.54 31.32
CA PRO A 47 -11.03 14.79 31.63
C PRO A 47 -10.79 14.81 33.14
N PRO A 48 -10.38 13.69 33.75
CA PRO A 48 -9.98 13.69 35.16
C PRO A 48 -8.85 14.72 35.38
N PRO A 49 -8.81 15.43 36.52
CA PRO A 49 -7.69 16.30 36.83
C PRO A 49 -6.40 15.47 36.78
N LEU A 50 -5.41 15.92 36.01
CA LEU A 50 -4.10 15.28 36.00
C LEU A 50 -3.57 15.23 37.44
N PRO A 51 -2.98 14.12 37.89
CA PRO A 51 -2.22 14.12 39.13
C PRO A 51 -1.08 15.15 38.98
N GLU A 52 -0.99 16.09 39.91
CA GLU A 52 0.14 17.02 39.99
C GLU A 52 1.42 16.20 40.13
N LEU A 53 2.26 16.23 39.08
CA LEU A 53 3.59 15.64 39.14
C LEU A 53 4.35 16.31 40.30
N PRO A 54 4.99 15.54 41.20
CA PRO A 54 5.86 16.13 42.21
C PRO A 54 6.95 16.95 41.52
N ALA A 55 7.30 18.08 42.14
CA ALA A 55 8.26 19.05 41.63
C ALA A 55 9.54 18.36 41.10
N PRO A 56 10.13 18.86 40.00
CA PRO A 56 11.36 18.28 39.46
C PRO A 56 12.45 18.25 40.53
N LEU A 57 13.07 17.09 40.70
CA LEU A 57 14.29 16.94 41.48
C LEU A 57 15.38 17.89 40.92
N PRO A 58 16.28 18.42 41.78
CA PRO A 58 17.32 19.35 41.37
C PRO A 58 18.14 18.77 40.21
N GLU A 59 18.32 19.60 39.18
CA GLU A 59 18.97 19.26 37.92
C GLU A 59 20.39 18.74 38.16
N GLU A 60 20.62 17.47 37.86
CA GLU A 60 21.98 16.90 37.77
C GLU A 60 22.68 17.47 36.51
N PRO A 61 23.88 18.05 36.64
CA PRO A 61 24.64 18.55 35.50
C PRO A 61 25.31 17.36 34.80
N ASP A 62 24.72 16.86 33.72
CA ASP A 62 25.35 15.83 32.89
C ASP A 62 25.43 16.21 31.42
N ALA A 63 26.45 15.65 30.82
CA ALA A 63 27.16 16.02 29.62
C ALA A 63 26.30 15.96 28.35
N GLY A 64 26.74 16.76 27.37
CA GLY A 64 26.06 16.89 26.08
C GLY A 64 25.86 15.57 25.33
N GLU A 65 24.63 15.32 24.91
CA GLU A 65 24.29 14.46 23.79
C GLU A 65 24.00 15.32 22.54
N PRO A 66 24.43 14.90 21.33
CA PRO A 66 24.23 15.68 20.12
C PRO A 66 22.75 15.67 19.75
N THR A 67 22.07 16.79 20.03
CA THR A 67 20.73 17.08 19.55
C THR A 67 20.72 17.02 18.02
N LYS A 68 20.30 15.88 17.46
CA LYS A 68 19.80 15.83 16.07
C LYS A 68 18.57 16.71 16.03
N THR A 69 18.80 17.97 15.69
CA THR A 69 17.78 18.92 15.30
C THR A 69 17.00 18.31 14.13
N VAL A 70 15.83 17.73 14.44
CA VAL A 70 14.84 17.39 13.42
C VAL A 70 14.38 18.73 12.85
N ARG A 71 15.05 19.20 11.80
CA ARG A 71 14.57 20.32 10.99
C ARG A 71 13.20 19.91 10.47
N LYS A 72 12.15 20.44 11.10
CA LYS A 72 10.81 20.51 10.53
C LYS A 72 10.91 21.50 9.36
N THR A 73 11.42 21.03 8.22
CA THR A 73 11.52 21.82 7.00
C THR A 73 10.10 22.26 6.69
N GLY A 74 9.83 23.57 6.79
CA GLY A 74 8.58 24.18 6.37
C GLY A 74 8.32 23.82 4.92
N GLY A 75 7.55 22.76 4.72
CA GLY A 75 7.22 22.25 3.39
C GLY A 75 6.35 23.27 2.69
N ARG A 76 6.82 23.79 1.56
CA ARG A 76 5.96 24.50 0.61
C ARG A 76 4.74 23.62 0.35
N ALA A 77 3.55 24.19 0.45
CA ALA A 77 2.32 23.46 0.16
C ALA A 77 2.38 22.92 -1.27
N CYS A 78 2.21 21.60 -1.42
CA CYS A 78 2.17 20.93 -2.71
C CYS A 78 0.75 21.01 -3.28
N ASN A 79 0.51 22.02 -4.12
CA ASN A 79 -0.79 22.32 -4.72
C ASN A 79 -0.87 21.94 -6.21
N GLY A 80 0.09 21.16 -6.71
CA GLY A 80 0.09 20.70 -8.09
C GLY A 80 -1.00 19.67 -8.37
N THR A 81 -1.24 19.40 -9.65
CA THR A 81 -2.18 18.39 -10.13
C THR A 81 -1.45 17.34 -10.94
N VAL A 82 -1.92 16.09 -10.91
CA VAL A 82 -1.34 14.99 -11.68
C VAL A 82 -2.46 14.07 -12.16
N ASP A 83 -2.24 13.43 -13.31
CA ASP A 83 -3.12 12.34 -13.74
C ASP A 83 -2.99 11.15 -12.77
N THR A 84 -3.98 11.03 -11.88
CA THR A 84 -4.04 9.96 -10.89
C THR A 84 -4.16 8.59 -11.55
N ALA A 85 -4.76 8.48 -12.74
CA ALA A 85 -4.82 7.23 -13.49
C ALA A 85 -3.45 6.86 -14.07
N ALA A 86 -2.64 7.82 -14.51
CA ALA A 86 -1.25 7.57 -14.91
C ALA A 86 -0.38 7.14 -13.71
N VAL A 87 -0.50 7.82 -12.57
CA VAL A 87 0.21 7.43 -11.32
C VAL A 87 -0.18 6.02 -10.90
N ARG A 88 -1.48 5.69 -10.90
CA ARG A 88 -1.98 4.35 -10.57
C ARG A 88 -1.45 3.29 -11.53
N ARG A 89 -1.50 3.54 -12.85
CA ARG A 89 -0.95 2.63 -13.86
C ARG A 89 0.54 2.38 -13.62
N TYR A 90 1.32 3.42 -13.39
CA TYR A 90 2.75 3.27 -13.08
C TYR A 90 2.97 2.45 -11.80
N ALA A 91 2.26 2.78 -10.72
CA ALA A 91 2.37 2.08 -9.45
C ALA A 91 2.00 0.60 -9.56
N GLN A 92 0.99 0.26 -10.37
CA GLN A 92 0.61 -1.12 -10.67
C GLN A 92 1.71 -1.84 -11.44
N SER A 93 2.23 -1.25 -12.53
CA SER A 93 3.32 -1.84 -13.32
C SER A 93 4.60 -2.02 -12.52
N ASN A 94 4.86 -1.16 -11.53
CA ASN A 94 6.04 -1.23 -10.67
C ASN A 94 5.79 -1.90 -9.31
N SER A 95 4.61 -2.47 -9.10
CA SER A 95 4.21 -3.11 -7.84
C SER A 95 5.06 -4.33 -7.48
N GLY A 96 5.76 -4.93 -8.46
CA GLY A 96 6.65 -6.07 -8.23
C GLY A 96 7.74 -5.79 -7.18
N ALA A 97 8.26 -4.57 -7.10
CA ALA A 97 9.21 -4.20 -6.04
C ALA A 97 8.57 -4.24 -4.65
N LEU A 98 7.31 -3.79 -4.54
CA LEU A 98 6.55 -3.81 -3.28
C LEU A 98 6.19 -5.25 -2.89
N ARG A 99 5.78 -6.06 -3.87
CA ARG A 99 5.51 -7.48 -3.67
C ARG A 99 6.74 -8.21 -3.12
N ARG A 100 7.93 -7.93 -3.67
CA ARG A 100 9.19 -8.48 -3.13
C ARG A 100 9.48 -8.07 -1.69
N CYS A 101 9.13 -6.85 -1.27
CA CYS A 101 9.26 -6.43 0.13
C CYS A 101 8.45 -7.35 1.05
N TYR A 102 7.20 -7.58 0.68
CA TYR A 102 6.27 -8.41 1.43
C TYR A 102 6.64 -9.90 1.38
N GLU A 103 6.99 -10.46 0.21
CA GLU A 103 7.36 -11.88 0.06
C GLU A 103 8.57 -12.28 0.90
N ARG A 104 9.55 -11.38 1.05
CA ARG A 104 10.73 -11.67 1.91
C ARG A 104 10.33 -11.88 3.37
N ARG A 105 9.34 -11.13 3.85
CA ARG A 105 8.82 -11.26 5.22
C ARG A 105 7.81 -12.38 5.35
N LEU A 106 7.03 -12.64 4.30
CA LEU A 106 6.09 -13.75 4.23
C LEU A 106 6.77 -15.12 4.41
N LYS A 107 8.03 -15.26 3.95
CA LYS A 107 8.85 -16.47 4.19
C LYS A 107 9.15 -16.73 5.67
N MET A 108 9.18 -15.68 6.50
CA MET A 108 9.44 -15.76 7.94
C MET A 108 8.13 -15.84 8.73
N ASN A 109 7.10 -15.12 8.27
CA ASN A 109 5.77 -15.11 8.87
C ASN A 109 4.70 -15.29 7.78
N ASN A 110 4.20 -16.51 7.64
CA ASN A 110 3.23 -16.90 6.62
C ASN A 110 1.81 -16.33 6.84
N LEU A 111 1.56 -15.71 8.01
CA LEU A 111 0.29 -15.06 8.34
C LEU A 111 0.26 -13.57 7.97
N LEU A 112 1.38 -13.01 7.47
CA LEU A 112 1.41 -11.61 7.07
C LEU A 112 0.41 -11.38 5.94
N GLN A 113 -0.50 -10.45 6.15
CA GLN A 113 -1.46 -9.98 5.16
C GLN A 113 -2.01 -8.63 5.61
N GLY A 114 -2.60 -7.87 4.71
CA GLY A 114 -3.24 -6.62 5.06
C GLY A 114 -3.15 -5.56 3.98
N ARG A 115 -3.49 -4.33 4.36
CA ARG A 115 -3.51 -3.16 3.50
C ARG A 115 -2.51 -2.13 4.02
N MET A 116 -1.86 -1.44 3.09
CA MET A 116 -0.96 -0.33 3.38
C MET A 116 -1.31 0.85 2.49
N GLU A 117 -1.36 2.05 3.06
CA GLU A 117 -1.58 3.29 2.33
C GLU A 117 -0.31 4.12 2.31
N ILE A 118 0.20 4.35 1.10
CA ILE A 118 1.49 5.00 0.89
C ILE A 118 1.23 6.42 0.41
N GLY A 119 1.61 7.41 1.22
CA GLY A 119 1.63 8.81 0.83
C GLY A 119 2.93 9.16 0.11
N LEU A 120 2.83 9.72 -1.09
CA LEU A 120 3.97 10.14 -1.89
C LEU A 120 3.89 11.64 -2.16
N THR A 121 5.02 12.32 -2.03
CA THR A 121 5.20 13.70 -2.50
C THR A 121 5.98 13.65 -3.80
N ILE A 122 5.33 13.98 -4.91
CA ILE A 122 5.91 13.99 -6.25
C ILE A 122 6.38 15.41 -6.56
N GLY A 123 7.65 15.56 -6.91
CA GLY A 123 8.24 16.82 -7.34
C GLY A 123 7.85 17.20 -8.78
N PRO A 124 8.17 18.43 -9.20
CA PRO A 124 7.81 18.94 -10.53
C PRO A 124 8.44 18.15 -11.70
N GLY A 125 9.52 17.41 -11.46
CA GLY A 125 10.16 16.52 -12.45
C GLY A 125 9.71 15.06 -12.37
N GLY A 126 8.63 14.76 -11.63
CA GLY A 126 8.11 13.40 -11.46
C GLY A 126 8.89 12.52 -10.48
N GLN A 127 9.95 13.04 -9.86
CA GLN A 127 10.70 12.33 -8.82
C GLN A 127 9.91 12.30 -7.50
N VAL A 128 9.97 11.19 -6.79
CA VAL A 128 9.42 11.12 -5.42
C VAL A 128 10.38 11.85 -4.47
N GLN A 129 9.92 12.96 -3.90
CA GLN A 129 10.67 13.77 -2.93
C GLN A 129 10.42 13.33 -1.48
N GLY A 130 9.31 12.62 -1.24
CA GLY A 130 8.96 12.10 0.08
C GLY A 130 8.04 10.89 -0.03
N ALA A 131 8.23 9.93 0.87
CA ALA A 131 7.40 8.73 0.99
C ALA A 131 7.09 8.47 2.46
N ARG A 132 5.80 8.32 2.78
CA ARG A 132 5.31 8.03 4.12
C ARG A 132 4.25 6.94 4.09
N ILE A 133 4.11 6.20 5.18
CA ILE A 133 3.03 5.25 5.34
C ILE A 133 1.94 5.95 6.16
N ASN A 134 0.78 6.18 5.53
CA ASN A 134 -0.36 6.84 6.16
C ASN A 134 -1.17 5.84 7.02
N ALA A 135 -1.27 4.59 6.56
CA ALA A 135 -1.92 3.50 7.27
C ALA A 135 -1.23 2.17 6.96
N ASP A 136 -1.14 1.28 7.94
CA ASP A 136 -0.50 -0.04 7.81
C ASP A 136 -1.21 -1.08 8.68
N SER A 137 -1.93 -2.01 8.05
CA SER A 137 -2.52 -3.16 8.73
C SER A 137 -1.68 -4.43 8.61
N VAL A 138 -0.58 -4.41 7.84
CA VAL A 138 0.39 -5.53 7.78
C VAL A 138 1.19 -5.58 9.07
N ARG A 139 1.47 -4.40 9.66
CA ARG A 139 2.13 -4.23 10.97
C ARG A 139 3.52 -4.89 11.05
N ASP A 140 4.24 -4.97 9.94
CA ASP A 140 5.63 -5.43 9.88
C ASP A 140 6.54 -4.25 9.47
N PRO A 141 7.43 -3.78 10.38
CA PRO A 141 8.23 -2.58 10.14
C PRO A 141 9.25 -2.77 9.01
N GLU A 142 9.73 -3.99 8.78
CA GLU A 142 10.65 -4.31 7.69
C GLU A 142 9.96 -4.26 6.31
N VAL A 143 8.71 -4.71 6.21
CA VAL A 143 7.88 -4.47 5.00
C VAL A 143 7.72 -2.97 4.79
N ALA A 144 7.28 -2.23 5.81
CA ALA A 144 7.03 -0.79 5.70
C ALA A 144 8.30 -0.03 5.28
N GLN A 145 9.47 -0.37 5.84
CA GLN A 145 10.75 0.24 5.48
C GLN A 145 11.15 -0.08 4.04
N CYS A 146 11.05 -1.35 3.63
CA CYS A 146 11.37 -1.73 2.26
C CYS A 146 10.44 -1.04 1.25
N VAL A 147 9.15 -0.96 1.55
CA VAL A 147 8.17 -0.28 0.70
C VAL A 147 8.54 1.19 0.52
N ARG A 148 8.84 1.91 1.61
CA ARG A 148 9.29 3.31 1.54
C ARG A 148 10.53 3.50 0.66
N GLN A 149 11.51 2.62 0.79
CA GLN A 149 12.73 2.67 -0.02
C GLN A 149 12.43 2.39 -1.50
N ALA A 150 11.61 1.37 -1.78
CA ALA A 150 11.24 1.00 -3.14
C ALA A 150 10.50 2.13 -3.87
N VAL A 151 9.54 2.79 -3.21
CA VAL A 151 8.79 3.90 -3.83
C VAL A 151 9.59 5.19 -3.96
N SER A 152 10.57 5.42 -3.08
CA SER A 152 11.44 6.61 -3.16
C SER A 152 12.27 6.63 -4.45
N GLY A 153 12.53 5.46 -5.06
CA GLY A 153 13.22 5.34 -6.34
C GLY A 153 12.33 5.47 -7.57
N TRP A 154 11.02 5.66 -7.41
CA TRP A 154 10.09 5.71 -8.55
C TRP A 154 10.19 7.03 -9.32
N ARG A 155 9.93 6.96 -10.63
CA ARG A 155 9.79 8.11 -11.51
C ARG A 155 8.36 8.13 -12.04
N LEU A 156 7.55 8.98 -11.42
CA LEU A 156 6.14 9.15 -11.74
C LEU A 156 5.95 10.21 -12.83
N PRO A 157 4.76 10.26 -13.45
CA PRO A 157 4.41 11.38 -14.33
C PRO A 157 4.59 12.72 -13.62
N ALA A 158 5.16 13.69 -14.34
CA ALA A 158 5.38 15.01 -13.81
C ALA A 158 4.03 15.71 -13.53
N PRO A 159 3.81 16.21 -12.31
CA PRO A 159 2.64 17.03 -11.99
C PRO A 159 2.71 18.42 -12.65
N ALA A 160 1.55 18.99 -12.95
CA ALA A 160 1.41 20.39 -13.32
C ALA A 160 1.36 21.27 -12.06
N GLY A 161 1.94 22.47 -12.09
CA GLY A 161 1.82 23.45 -11.01
C GLY A 161 2.71 23.23 -9.78
N GLY A 162 3.75 22.39 -9.87
CA GLY A 162 4.74 22.20 -8.79
C GLY A 162 4.75 20.80 -8.23
N CYS A 163 4.89 20.64 -6.91
CA CYS A 163 4.78 19.32 -6.28
C CYS A 163 3.31 18.96 -5.99
N VAL A 164 3.02 17.66 -5.93
CA VAL A 164 1.70 17.12 -5.55
C VAL A 164 1.85 16.02 -4.52
N ASN A 165 0.88 15.91 -3.61
CA ASN A 165 0.78 14.79 -2.69
C ASN A 165 -0.29 13.81 -3.19
N VAL A 166 0.07 12.53 -3.29
CA VAL A 166 -0.84 11.46 -3.69
C VAL A 166 -0.80 10.33 -2.67
N THR A 167 -1.92 9.60 -2.53
CA THR A 167 -1.99 8.40 -1.70
C THR A 167 -2.27 7.20 -2.59
N TYR A 168 -1.45 6.16 -2.46
CA TYR A 168 -1.60 4.90 -3.20
C TYR A 168 -1.86 3.75 -2.21
N PRO A 169 -3.04 3.11 -2.24
CA PRO A 169 -3.30 1.93 -1.45
C PRO A 169 -2.74 0.67 -2.13
N ILE A 170 -2.15 -0.23 -1.34
CA ILE A 170 -1.74 -1.57 -1.76
C ILE A 170 -2.28 -2.60 -0.78
N SER A 171 -2.73 -3.74 -1.30
CA SER A 171 -3.12 -4.89 -0.49
C SER A 171 -2.11 -6.00 -0.69
N PHE A 172 -1.68 -6.60 0.41
CA PHE A 172 -0.76 -7.71 0.46
C PHE A 172 -1.52 -8.94 0.94
N THR A 173 -1.56 -9.96 0.09
CA THR A 173 -2.13 -11.26 0.40
C THR A 173 -1.14 -12.35 -0.01
N PRO A 174 -1.06 -13.46 0.74
CA PRO A 174 -0.27 -14.60 0.32
C PRO A 174 -0.79 -15.08 -1.03
N ALA A 175 0.12 -15.54 -1.90
CA ALA A 175 -0.33 -16.24 -3.10
C ALA A 175 -0.98 -17.53 -2.60
N SER A 176 -2.30 -17.63 -2.73
CA SER A 176 -3.00 -18.89 -2.49
C SER A 176 -2.32 -19.94 -3.36
N GLY A 177 -1.75 -20.95 -2.69
CA GLY A 177 -1.03 -22.04 -3.34
C GLY A 177 -1.89 -22.63 -4.45
N ARG A 178 -1.31 -22.72 -5.64
CA ARG A 178 -1.89 -23.45 -6.77
C ARG A 178 -1.39 -24.89 -6.74
#